data_AF-A0A1Y4SMH6-F1
#
_entry.id   AF-A0A1Y4SMH6-F1
#
_cell.length_a   1.000
_cell.length_b   1.000
_cell.length_c   1.000
_cell.angle_alpha   90.00
_cell.angle_beta   90.00
_cell.angle_gamma   90.00
#
_symmetry.space_group_name_H-M   'P 1'
#
loop_
_entity.id
_entity.type
_entity.pdbx_description
1 polymer ?
#
loop_
_entity_poly.entity_id
_entity_poly.type
_entity_poly.pdbx_seq_one_letter_code
_entity_poly.pdbx_strand_id
1 'polypeptide(L)' 'MSRTVMLTTIDNPFDPYTDFDNWLAYDTEKHYNTCGLLARIANTSDALSDEENVIEIESAIDDFLSLDLTNTFKKLVYD' A
#
# COMPACT_ATOMS: atom_id res chain seq x y z
N MET A 1 6.96 -8.03 17.25
CA MET A 1 5.69 -7.85 16.52
C MET A 1 6.07 -7.51 15.10
N SER A 2 5.43 -8.15 14.12
CA SER A 2 5.72 -7.91 12.70
C SER A 2 4.93 -6.67 12.28
N ARG A 3 5.64 -5.62 11.88
CA ARG A 3 5.07 -4.35 11.44
C ARG A 3 4.39 -4.55 10.10
N THR A 4 3.13 -4.13 9.95
CA THR A 4 2.42 -4.19 8.66
C THR A 4 2.32 -2.79 8.07
N VAL A 5 2.66 -2.64 6.79
CA VAL A 5 2.54 -1.36 6.07
C VAL A 5 1.57 -1.50 4.90
N MET A 6 0.77 -0.46 4.67
CA MET A 6 -0.21 -0.42 3.58
C MET A 6 -0.23 0.96 2.93
N LEU A 7 -0.56 1.01 1.63
CA LEU A 7 -0.83 2.24 0.89
C LEU A 7 -2.34 2.38 0.69
N THR A 8 -2.86 3.58 0.89
CA THR A 8 -4.24 3.94 0.57
C THR A 8 -4.28 5.36 0.02
N THR A 9 -5.44 5.79 -0.48
CA THR A 9 -5.68 7.19 -0.82
C THR A 9 -6.27 7.96 0.37
N ILE A 10 -6.15 9.29 0.32
CA ILE A 10 -6.65 10.21 1.35
C ILE A 10 -8.18 10.20 1.45
N ASP A 11 -8.86 9.89 0.35
CA ASP A 11 -10.31 9.99 0.18
C ASP A 11 -11.03 8.65 0.38
N ASN A 12 -10.29 7.53 0.46
CA ASN A 12 -10.88 6.23 0.76
C ASN A 12 -11.34 6.22 2.23
N PRO A 13 -12.66 6.05 2.49
CA PRO A 13 -13.21 6.10 3.85
C PRO A 13 -13.02 4.80 4.62
N PHE A 14 -12.58 3.74 3.95
CA PHE A 14 -12.39 2.41 4.53
C PHE A 14 -10.92 2.19 4.88
N ASP A 15 -10.69 1.36 5.89
CA ASP A 15 -9.37 1.01 6.35
C ASP A 15 -8.94 -0.31 5.66
N PRO A 16 -7.79 -0.34 4.96
CA PRO A 16 -7.38 -1.52 4.19
C PRO A 16 -7.04 -2.73 5.06
N TYR A 17 -6.79 -2.54 6.36
CA TYR A 17 -6.46 -3.62 7.28
C TYR A 17 -7.71 -4.25 7.90
N THR A 18 -8.70 -3.43 8.26
CA THR A 18 -9.90 -3.88 8.97
C THR A 18 -11.14 -4.05 8.09
N ASP A 19 -11.21 -3.39 6.92
CA ASP A 19 -12.34 -3.43 5.99
C ASP A 19 -11.86 -3.46 4.52
N PHE A 20 -11.05 -4.47 4.20
CA PHE A 20 -10.38 -4.61 2.92
C PHE A 20 -11.34 -4.65 1.72
N ASP A 21 -12.48 -5.32 1.84
CA ASP A 21 -13.41 -5.49 0.71
C ASP A 21 -14.03 -4.16 0.28
N ASN A 22 -14.50 -3.35 1.24
CA ASN A 22 -15.04 -2.02 0.93
C ASN A 22 -13.92 -1.06 0.48
N TRP A 23 -12.74 -1.17 1.10
CA TRP A 23 -11.56 -0.41 0.68
C TRP A 23 -11.19 -0.69 -0.79
N LEU A 24 -11.12 -1.97 -1.19
CA LEU A 24 -10.77 -2.38 -2.54
C LEU A 24 -11.86 -2.00 -3.54
N ALA A 25 -13.14 -2.12 -3.17
CA ALA A 25 -14.24 -1.67 -4.01
C ALA A 25 -14.15 -0.17 -4.31
N TYR A 26 -13.91 0.67 -3.29
CA TYR A 26 -13.71 2.11 -3.48
C TYR A 26 -12.47 2.40 -4.34
N ASP A 27 -11.34 1.77 -4.03
CA ASP A 27 -10.07 1.98 -4.73
C ASP A 27 -10.18 1.66 -6.23
N THR A 28 -10.86 0.56 -6.57
CA THR A 28 -11.05 0.13 -7.96
C THR A 28 -12.12 0.95 -8.69
N GLU A 29 -13.22 1.33 -8.02
CA GLU A 29 -14.25 2.22 -8.58
C GLU A 29 -13.68 3.59 -8.93
N LYS A 30 -12.77 4.12 -8.11
CA LYS A 30 -12.04 5.36 -8.36
C LYS A 30 -10.87 5.22 -9.34
N HIS A 31 -10.61 4.00 -9.81
CA HIS A 31 -9.52 3.66 -10.72
C HIS A 31 -8.10 3.88 -10.16
N TYR A 32 -7.94 3.98 -8.84
CA TYR A 32 -6.62 4.10 -8.21
C TYR A 32 -5.80 2.82 -8.39
N ASN A 33 -6.42 1.66 -8.21
CA ASN A 33 -5.78 0.34 -8.36
C ASN A 33 -4.50 0.21 -7.51
N THR A 34 -4.56 0.66 -6.26
CA THR A 34 -3.40 0.81 -5.36
C THR A 34 -2.63 -0.50 -5.16
N CYS A 35 -3.31 -1.65 -5.02
CA CYS A 35 -2.63 -2.96 -4.96
C CYS A 35 -1.84 -3.27 -6.24
N GLY A 36 -2.43 -2.98 -7.41
CA GLY A 36 -1.77 -3.19 -8.69
C GLY A 36 -0.64 -2.21 -8.96
N LEU A 37 -0.70 -1.00 -8.40
CA LEU A 37 0.42 -0.06 -8.36
C LEU A 37 1.57 -0.65 -7.53
N LEU A 38 1.29 -1.03 -6.27
CA LEU A 38 2.31 -1.61 -5.37
C LEU A 38 3.00 -2.83 -5.99
N ALA A 39 2.22 -3.75 -6.57
CA ALA A 39 2.74 -4.96 -7.19
C ALA A 39 3.69 -4.68 -8.38
N ARG A 40 3.64 -3.48 -8.97
CA ARG A 40 4.55 -3.07 -10.06
C ARG A 40 5.83 -2.43 -9.57
N ILE A 41 5.84 -1.84 -8.37
CA ILE A 41 6.95 -1.03 -7.87
C ILE A 41 7.73 -1.70 -6.73
N ALA A 42 7.10 -2.60 -5.98
CA ALA A 42 7.76 -3.34 -4.92
C ALA A 42 8.54 -4.53 -5.48
N ASN A 43 9.80 -4.71 -5.06
CA ASN A 43 10.66 -5.81 -5.52
C ASN A 43 10.46 -7.08 -4.69
N THR A 44 9.21 -7.42 -4.37
CA THR A 44 8.87 -8.62 -3.61
C THR A 44 9.20 -9.89 -4.39
N SER A 45 9.51 -10.99 -3.69
CA SER A 45 9.86 -12.26 -4.30
C SER A 45 9.60 -13.43 -3.34
N ASP A 46 9.24 -14.59 -3.90
CA ASP A 46 9.10 -15.84 -3.15
C ASP A 46 10.42 -16.35 -2.54
N ALA A 47 11.56 -15.77 -2.96
CA ALA A 47 12.88 -16.07 -2.40
C ALA A 47 13.25 -15.23 -1.16
N LEU A 48 12.47 -14.18 -0.87
CA LEU A 48 12.64 -13.32 0.31
C LEU A 48 11.81 -13.86 1.48
N SER A 49 12.22 -13.56 2.71
CA SER A 49 11.38 -13.79 3.89
C SER A 49 10.14 -12.88 3.87
N ASP A 50 9.15 -13.18 4.71
CA ASP A 50 7.97 -12.32 4.88
C ASP A 50 8.39 -10.91 5.34
N GLU A 51 9.36 -10.82 6.27
CA GLU A 51 9.90 -9.54 6.74
C GLU A 51 10.67 -8.78 5.66
N GLU A 52 11.47 -9.46 4.85
CA GLU A 52 12.17 -8.84 3.72
C GLU A 52 11.18 -8.31 2.68
N ASN A 53 10.12 -9.06 2.38
CA ASN A 53 9.04 -8.59 1.50
C ASN A 53 8.33 -7.36 2.08
N VAL A 54 8.10 -7.31 3.39
CA VAL A 54 7.53 -6.11 4.04
C VAL A 54 8.46 -4.90 3.92
N ILE A 55 9.78 -5.09 4.02
CA ILE A 55 10.76 -4.01 3.84
C ILE A 55 10.72 -3.49 2.40
N GLU A 56 10.69 -4.37 1.40
CA GLU A 56 10.59 -3.97 -0.01
C GLU A 56 9.28 -3.21 -0.30
N ILE A 57 8.16 -3.64 0.31
CA ILE A 57 6.89 -2.92 0.21
C ILE A 57 6.99 -1.54 0.87
N GLU A 58 7.54 -1.44 2.07
CA GLU A 58 7.70 -0.15 2.76
C GLU A 58 8.58 0.82 1.97
N SER A 59 9.72 0.34 1.46
CA SER A 59 10.63 1.14 0.64
C SER A 59 9.93 1.64 -0.63
N ALA A 60 9.18 0.77 -1.32
CA ALA A 60 8.46 1.16 -2.52
C ALA A 60 7.36 2.19 -2.25
N ILE A 61 6.65 2.07 -1.12
CA ILE A 61 5.67 3.08 -0.69
C ILE A 61 6.37 4.42 -0.42
N ASP A 62 7.49 4.42 0.30
CA ASP A 62 8.20 5.65 0.65
C ASP A 62 8.77 6.36 -0.57
N ASP A 63 9.35 5.61 -1.50
CA ASP A 63 9.82 6.14 -2.78
C ASP A 63 8.66 6.72 -3.60
N PHE A 64 7.53 6.01 -3.68
CA PHE A 64 6.34 6.48 -4.39
C PHE A 64 5.78 7.76 -3.78
N LEU A 65 5.64 7.83 -2.45
CA LEU A 65 5.11 9.01 -1.77
C LEU A 65 6.06 10.21 -1.88
N SER A 66 7.37 9.99 -1.98
CA SER A 66 8.34 11.07 -2.25
C SER A 66 8.12 11.77 -3.60
N LEU A 67 7.46 11.08 -4.54
CA LEU A 67 7.15 11.54 -5.88
C LEU A 67 5.67 11.96 -6.04
N ASP A 68 4.80 11.73 -5.04
CA ASP A 68 3.39 12.11 -5.09
C ASP A 68 3.20 13.62 -4.86
N LEU A 69 3.30 14.40 -5.95
CA LEU A 69 3.07 15.84 -5.93
C LEU A 69 1.61 16.23 -5.66
N THR A 70 0.67 15.28 -5.73
CA THR A 70 -0.77 15.54 -5.58
C THR A 70 -1.26 15.35 -4.15
N ASN A 71 -0.46 14.71 -3.28
CA ASN A 71 -0.86 14.29 -1.93
C ASN A 71 -2.15 13.47 -1.94
N THR A 72 -2.31 12.61 -2.96
CA THR A 72 -3.48 11.73 -3.09
C THR A 72 -3.33 10.49 -2.21
N PHE A 73 -2.09 10.06 -1.94
CA PHE A 73 -1.81 8.80 -1.27
C PHE A 73 -1.26 9.00 0.16
N LYS A 74 -1.47 8.00 1.02
CA LYS A 74 -0.96 7.97 2.39
C LYS A 74 -0.51 6.55 2.79
N LYS A 75 0.62 6.46 3.50
CA LYS A 75 1.10 5.24 4.15
C LYS A 75 0.39 5.03 5.48
N LEU A 76 -0.05 3.80 5.75
CA LEU A 76 -0.55 3.35 7.04
C LEU A 76 0.39 2.31 7.62
N VAL A 77 0.55 2.33 8.95
CA VAL A 77 1.44 1.44 9.70
C VAL A 77 0.64 0.84 10.84
N TYR A 78 0.70 -0.50 10.98
CA TYR A 78 0.02 -1.26 12.02
C TYR A 78 1.04 -2.08 12.82
N ASP A 79 0.84 -2.14 14.13
CA ASP A 79 1.68 -2.84 15.11
C ASP A 79 1.05 -4.16 15.60
#